data_AF-E8TAV5-F1
#
_entry.id   AF-E8TAV5-F1
#
_cell.length_a   1.000
_cell.length_b   1.000
_cell.length_c   1.000
_cell.angle_alpha   90.00
_cell.angle_beta   90.00
_cell.angle_gamma   90.00
#
_symmetry.space_group_name_H-M   'P 1'
#
loop_
_entity.id
_entity.type
_entity.pdbx_description
1 polymer ?
#
loop_
_entity_poly.entity_id
_entity_poly.type
_entity_poly.pdbx_seq_one_letter_code
_entity_poly.pdbx_strand_id
1 'polypeptide(L)'
;MIDWRRGGWTGSINRWVRLEVKELLRDNVVARRSRYGPLHRILRTFFAVSSFGRFVTLYLLLDVAVVIGEFAIAHFAPNWIPDWTASGPPPQPDVKAIILNVSSYLITAQVGVLGVISLALALVTLIAQRENSSTDVKLYYHESLAFEVVASCVALLAVMCAQLLWPLQFSLHRFGFGTNFQAFKLVLLGAHSAWLLVNLAGLAHFIATTFNFVQQSAREKLRERYTVNFVQPLEMKARLRQQLYALATQELLGSDQANDQPSATFGFDFGGPHISEINTKFERRMALYDVRMIWVRWVLRRWVVRCSRAAVSQPSLRTSPTTWGRWILARWSTYRNGGAKALPKPRVRPTGYQGPILWFTPHIDEPLNGSVSWCRRRGGVALNRLELWVLRRAFCFRGVNDES
;
A
#
# COMPACT_ATOMS: atom_id res chain seq x y z
N MET A 1 17.63 20.70 -2.45
CA MET A 1 17.16 20.53 -1.06
C MET A 1 15.78 19.90 -1.08
N ILE A 2 15.65 18.66 -0.61
CA ILE A 2 14.39 17.91 -0.56
C ILE A 2 13.54 18.47 0.58
N ASP A 3 12.35 19.02 0.26
CA ASP A 3 11.39 19.42 1.28
C ASP A 3 10.65 18.20 1.83
N TRP A 4 11.17 17.64 2.92
CA TRP A 4 10.54 16.52 3.63
C TRP A 4 9.15 16.86 4.18
N ARG A 5 8.74 18.14 4.28
CA ARG A 5 7.40 18.54 4.75
C ARG A 5 6.29 18.14 3.78
N ARG A 6 6.61 17.95 2.48
CA ARG A 6 5.68 17.35 1.50
C ARG A 6 5.20 15.95 1.93
N GLY A 7 6.00 15.22 2.72
CA GLY A 7 5.62 13.94 3.34
C GLY A 7 4.68 14.06 4.54
N GLY A 8 4.13 15.25 4.82
CA GLY A 8 3.34 15.57 6.01
C GLY A 8 4.21 15.86 7.23
N TRP A 9 3.58 15.97 8.41
CA TRP A 9 4.23 16.34 9.67
C TRP A 9 5.38 15.40 10.12
N THR A 10 5.37 14.14 9.67
CA THR A 10 6.44 13.17 9.95
C THR A 10 7.50 13.08 8.85
N GLY A 11 7.25 13.68 7.68
CA GLY A 11 8.06 13.50 6.48
C GLY A 11 8.10 12.05 6.01
N SER A 12 6.94 11.42 5.88
CA SER A 12 6.81 10.07 5.31
C SER A 12 7.25 10.06 3.85
N ILE A 13 8.22 9.20 3.49
CA ILE A 13 8.64 9.01 2.10
C ILE A 13 7.46 8.54 1.25
N ASN A 14 6.67 7.58 1.72
CA ASN A 14 5.54 7.07 0.95
C ASN A 14 4.48 8.13 0.68
N ARG A 15 4.24 9.05 1.62
CA ARG A 15 3.32 10.16 1.38
C ARG A 15 3.90 11.15 0.37
N TRP A 16 5.19 11.47 0.49
CA TRP A 16 5.90 12.35 -0.44
C TRP A 16 5.84 11.79 -1.87
N VAL A 17 6.26 10.53 -2.06
CA VAL A 17 6.28 9.86 -3.36
C VAL A 17 4.89 9.76 -3.99
N ARG A 18 3.84 9.51 -3.18
CA ARG A 18 2.46 9.49 -3.69
C ARG A 18 2.01 10.84 -4.24
N LEU A 19 2.40 11.93 -3.59
CA LEU A 19 2.09 13.28 -4.06
C LEU A 19 2.88 13.61 -5.33
N GLU A 20 4.18 13.34 -5.34
CA GLU A 20 5.06 13.58 -6.49
C GLU A 20 4.57 12.83 -7.74
N VAL A 21 4.28 11.53 -7.61
CA VAL A 21 3.76 10.74 -8.74
C VAL A 21 2.40 11.26 -9.20
N LYS A 22 1.54 11.73 -8.28
CA LYS A 22 0.25 12.33 -8.65
C LYS A 22 0.43 13.64 -9.42
N GLU A 23 1.40 14.47 -9.05
CA GLU A 23 1.77 15.72 -9.72
C GLU A 23 2.33 15.42 -11.12
N LEU A 24 3.33 14.54 -11.23
CA LEU A 24 3.93 14.14 -12.50
C LEU A 24 2.89 13.56 -13.49
N LEU A 25 1.98 12.72 -13.00
CA LEU A 25 0.91 12.16 -13.84
C LEU A 25 -0.16 13.21 -14.19
N ARG A 26 -0.31 14.29 -13.41
CA ARG A 26 -1.23 15.39 -13.71
C ARG A 26 -0.70 16.27 -14.83
N ASP A 27 0.60 16.47 -14.89
CA ASP A 27 1.21 17.35 -15.89
C ASP A 27 1.50 16.64 -17.22
N ASN A 28 1.60 15.31 -17.20
CA ASN A 28 1.81 14.50 -18.41
C ASN A 28 0.53 14.44 -19.29
N VAL A 29 0.60 15.01 -20.49
CA VAL A 29 -0.51 15.07 -21.47
C VAL A 29 -0.98 13.67 -21.89
N VAL A 30 -0.05 12.75 -22.15
CA VAL A 30 -0.36 11.35 -22.52
C VAL A 30 -1.09 10.67 -21.36
N ALA A 31 -0.58 10.84 -20.14
CA ALA A 31 -1.22 10.29 -18.96
C ALA A 31 -2.64 10.83 -18.78
N ARG A 32 -2.88 12.13 -19.02
CA ARG A 32 -4.22 12.72 -18.96
C ARG A 32 -5.17 12.15 -20.01
N ARG A 33 -4.72 12.00 -21.26
CA ARG A 33 -5.53 11.46 -22.36
C ARG A 33 -5.95 10.02 -22.10
N SER A 34 -5.07 9.26 -21.45
CA SER A 34 -5.24 7.84 -21.17
C SER A 34 -5.82 7.56 -19.77
N ARG A 35 -6.31 8.57 -19.05
CA ARG A 35 -7.03 8.38 -17.78
C ARG A 35 -8.42 7.79 -18.00
N TYR A 36 -8.86 6.97 -17.05
CA TYR A 36 -10.24 6.52 -16.99
C TYR A 36 -11.22 7.70 -16.89
N GLY A 37 -12.31 7.62 -17.65
CA GLY A 37 -13.46 8.50 -17.51
C GLY A 37 -14.14 8.34 -16.13
N PRO A 38 -14.96 9.31 -15.71
CA PRO A 38 -15.57 9.33 -14.37
C PRO A 38 -16.47 8.11 -14.12
N LEU A 39 -17.28 7.71 -15.11
CA LEU A 39 -18.16 6.54 -14.99
C LEU A 39 -17.37 5.26 -14.72
N HIS A 40 -16.29 5.03 -15.47
CA HIS A 40 -15.44 3.86 -15.27
C HIS A 40 -14.75 3.89 -13.89
N ARG A 41 -14.37 5.07 -13.38
CA ARG A 41 -13.82 5.18 -12.01
C ARG A 41 -14.86 4.83 -10.94
N ILE A 42 -16.10 5.24 -11.13
CA ILE A 42 -17.20 4.89 -10.20
C ILE A 42 -17.43 3.38 -10.21
N LEU A 43 -17.60 2.77 -11.40
CA LEU A 43 -17.74 1.33 -11.55
C LEU A 43 -16.57 0.60 -10.90
N ARG A 44 -15.34 1.01 -11.21
CA ARG A 44 -14.14 0.41 -10.65
C ARG A 44 -14.04 0.58 -9.14
N THR A 45 -14.49 1.70 -8.58
CA THR A 45 -14.50 1.91 -7.12
C THR A 45 -15.52 1.01 -6.44
N PHE A 46 -16.70 0.83 -7.04
CA PHE A 46 -17.72 -0.10 -6.57
C PHE A 46 -17.20 -1.56 -6.61
N PHE A 47 -16.64 -1.97 -7.75
CA PHE A 47 -16.12 -3.33 -7.96
C PHE A 47 -14.78 -3.60 -7.27
N ALA A 48 -14.03 -2.56 -6.86
CA ALA A 48 -12.80 -2.72 -6.07
C ALA A 48 -13.03 -3.42 -4.71
N VAL A 49 -14.29 -3.54 -4.28
CA VAL A 49 -14.72 -4.43 -3.20
C VAL A 49 -14.69 -5.88 -3.70
N SER A 50 -13.49 -6.37 -4.00
CA SER A 50 -13.24 -7.44 -4.98
C SER A 50 -13.59 -8.88 -4.57
N SER A 51 -14.30 -9.10 -3.46
CA SER A 51 -14.64 -10.47 -3.05
C SER A 51 -16.13 -10.67 -2.85
N PHE A 52 -16.62 -11.81 -3.35
CA PHE A 52 -17.99 -12.31 -3.12
C PHE A 52 -18.40 -12.16 -1.64
N GLY A 53 -17.53 -12.57 -0.71
CA GLY A 53 -17.78 -12.46 0.72
C GLY A 53 -17.99 -11.02 1.20
N ARG A 54 -17.28 -10.04 0.62
CA ARG A 54 -17.49 -8.62 0.97
C ARG A 54 -18.82 -8.08 0.45
N PHE A 55 -19.23 -8.46 -0.76
CA PHE A 55 -20.55 -8.10 -1.29
C PHE A 55 -21.68 -8.65 -0.41
N VAL A 56 -21.60 -9.94 -0.06
CA VAL A 56 -22.56 -10.57 0.85
C VAL A 56 -22.55 -9.93 2.23
N THR A 57 -21.36 -9.60 2.77
CA THR A 57 -21.24 -8.91 4.07
C THR A 57 -21.87 -7.51 4.03
N LEU A 58 -21.59 -6.73 2.98
CA LEU A 58 -22.17 -5.39 2.83
C LEU A 58 -23.69 -5.47 2.73
N TYR A 59 -24.21 -6.46 2.00
CA TYR A 59 -25.63 -6.73 1.95
C TYR A 59 -26.21 -7.12 3.32
N LEU A 60 -25.56 -8.02 4.04
CA LEU A 60 -26.00 -8.44 5.38
C LEU A 60 -26.05 -7.26 6.34
N LEU A 61 -25.07 -6.35 6.29
CA LEU A 61 -25.09 -5.11 7.07
C LEU A 61 -26.26 -4.21 6.71
N LEU A 62 -26.59 -4.10 5.41
CA LEU A 62 -27.75 -3.36 4.94
C LEU A 62 -29.07 -4.01 5.42
N ASP A 63 -29.22 -5.33 5.27
CA ASP A 63 -30.41 -6.07 5.69
C ASP A 63 -30.62 -5.98 7.21
N VAL A 64 -29.56 -6.15 8.00
CA VAL A 64 -29.59 -5.95 9.46
C VAL A 64 -29.99 -4.51 9.80
N ALA A 65 -29.45 -3.51 9.11
CA ALA A 65 -29.82 -2.12 9.34
C ALA A 65 -31.30 -1.85 9.01
N VAL A 66 -31.83 -2.46 7.95
CA VAL A 66 -33.25 -2.37 7.58
C VAL A 66 -34.13 -3.04 8.63
N VAL A 67 -33.75 -4.23 9.13
CA VAL A 67 -34.49 -4.96 10.18
C VAL A 67 -34.47 -4.21 11.52
N ILE A 68 -33.34 -3.62 11.89
CA ILE A 68 -33.25 -2.75 13.08
C ILE A 68 -34.12 -1.50 12.89
N GLY A 69 -34.15 -0.94 11.67
CA GLY A 69 -35.03 0.17 11.31
C GLY A 69 -36.50 -0.19 11.44
N GLU A 70 -36.89 -1.40 10.98
CA GLU A 70 -38.24 -1.93 11.16
C GLU A 70 -38.61 -2.04 12.64
N PHE A 71 -37.75 -2.69 13.42
CA PHE A 71 -37.94 -2.82 14.87
C PHE A 71 -38.12 -1.46 15.56
N ALA A 72 -37.24 -0.49 15.25
CA ALA A 72 -37.28 0.82 15.85
C ALA A 72 -38.57 1.58 15.49
N ILE A 73 -38.99 1.55 14.22
CA ILE A 73 -40.21 2.24 13.79
C ILE A 73 -41.44 1.56 14.38
N ALA A 74 -41.48 0.22 14.42
CA ALA A 74 -42.55 -0.55 15.05
C ALA A 74 -42.77 -0.14 16.51
N HIS A 75 -41.68 0.06 17.25
CA HIS A 75 -41.71 0.31 18.68
C HIS A 75 -41.92 1.79 19.03
N PHE A 76 -41.24 2.70 18.32
CA PHE A 76 -41.20 4.12 18.69
C PHE A 76 -42.13 5.00 17.87
N ALA A 77 -42.46 4.63 16.63
CA ALA A 77 -43.21 5.49 15.70
C ALA A 77 -44.08 4.71 14.70
N PRO A 78 -45.04 3.88 15.17
CA PRO A 78 -45.84 3.03 14.28
C PRO A 78 -46.64 3.82 13.23
N ASN A 79 -47.05 5.05 13.56
CA ASN A 79 -47.84 5.92 12.67
C ASN A 79 -47.02 6.56 11.54
N TRP A 80 -45.69 6.36 11.48
CA TRP A 80 -44.86 6.91 10.42
C TRP A 80 -44.87 6.06 9.14
N ILE A 81 -45.32 4.80 9.23
CA ILE A 81 -45.36 3.92 8.07
C ILE A 81 -46.68 4.15 7.32
N PRO A 82 -46.64 4.43 6.01
CA PRO A 82 -47.87 4.65 5.25
C PRO A 82 -48.77 3.41 5.20
N ASP A 83 -50.06 3.58 5.48
CA ASP A 83 -51.04 2.49 5.52
C ASP A 83 -51.19 1.73 4.20
N TRP A 84 -50.91 2.38 3.07
CA TRP A 84 -50.95 1.73 1.74
C TRP A 84 -49.93 0.59 1.60
N THR A 85 -48.93 0.52 2.48
CA THR A 85 -47.93 -0.56 2.50
C THR A 85 -48.36 -1.76 3.33
N ALA A 86 -49.47 -1.68 4.07
CA ALA A 86 -49.98 -2.79 4.86
C ALA A 86 -50.45 -3.93 3.97
N SER A 87 -50.17 -5.17 4.36
CA SER A 87 -50.82 -6.33 3.73
C SER A 87 -52.25 -6.46 4.26
N GLY A 88 -53.24 -6.21 3.40
CA GLY A 88 -54.67 -6.27 3.74
C GLY A 88 -55.51 -7.02 2.69
N PRO A 89 -56.77 -7.38 3.03
CA PRO A 89 -57.69 -7.99 2.08
C PRO A 89 -58.04 -7.02 0.94
N PRO A 90 -58.50 -7.53 -0.22
CA PRO A 90 -58.95 -6.71 -1.34
C PRO A 90 -59.97 -5.65 -0.86
N PRO A 91 -59.95 -4.42 -1.40
CA PRO A 91 -59.42 -4.02 -2.72
C PRO A 91 -57.99 -3.45 -2.71
N GLN A 92 -57.24 -3.56 -1.61
CA GLN A 92 -55.89 -2.99 -1.55
C GLN A 92 -54.95 -3.65 -2.56
N PRO A 93 -54.05 -2.88 -3.22
CA PRO A 93 -53.07 -3.44 -4.15
C PRO A 93 -52.21 -4.46 -3.42
N ASP A 94 -52.09 -5.67 -3.98
CA ASP A 94 -51.28 -6.74 -3.40
C ASP A 94 -49.79 -6.44 -3.59
N VAL A 95 -49.26 -5.57 -2.74
CA VAL A 95 -47.84 -5.18 -2.70
C VAL A 95 -46.94 -6.41 -2.54
N LYS A 96 -47.42 -7.45 -1.85
CA LYS A 96 -46.67 -8.69 -1.68
C LYS A 96 -46.53 -9.44 -3.01
N ALA A 97 -47.60 -9.55 -3.79
CA ALA A 97 -47.52 -10.12 -5.14
C ALA A 97 -46.58 -9.31 -6.04
N ILE A 98 -46.61 -7.97 -5.98
CA ILE A 98 -45.68 -7.11 -6.73
C ILE A 98 -44.23 -7.41 -6.34
N ILE A 99 -43.91 -7.45 -5.04
CA ILE A 99 -42.55 -7.74 -4.56
C ILE A 99 -42.06 -9.10 -5.05
N LEU A 100 -42.91 -10.14 -4.97
CA LEU A 100 -42.56 -11.48 -5.42
C LEU A 100 -42.33 -11.54 -6.94
N ASN A 101 -43.22 -10.93 -7.73
CA ASN A 101 -43.09 -10.91 -9.19
C ASN A 101 -41.84 -10.16 -9.64
N VAL A 102 -41.60 -8.96 -9.09
CA VAL A 102 -40.39 -8.19 -9.41
C VAL A 102 -39.14 -8.94 -8.99
N SER A 103 -39.12 -9.55 -7.79
CA SER A 103 -37.98 -10.36 -7.33
C SER A 103 -37.69 -11.53 -8.28
N SER A 104 -38.73 -12.22 -8.77
CA SER A 104 -38.57 -13.29 -9.75
C SER A 104 -37.93 -12.78 -11.05
N TYR A 105 -38.41 -11.64 -11.58
CA TYR A 105 -37.83 -11.05 -12.80
C TYR A 105 -36.38 -10.61 -12.61
N LEU A 106 -36.04 -10.03 -11.46
CA LEU A 106 -34.67 -9.64 -11.12
C LEU A 106 -33.74 -10.87 -11.05
N ILE A 107 -34.19 -12.00 -10.48
CA ILE A 107 -33.45 -13.27 -10.47
C ILE A 107 -33.22 -13.76 -11.90
N THR A 108 -34.27 -13.82 -12.72
CA THR A 108 -34.16 -14.25 -14.13
C THR A 108 -33.20 -13.37 -14.92
N ALA A 109 -33.26 -12.04 -14.73
CA ALA A 109 -32.33 -11.10 -15.35
C ALA A 109 -30.87 -11.38 -14.94
N GLN A 110 -30.61 -11.64 -13.65
CA GLN A 110 -29.27 -11.98 -13.16
C GLN A 110 -28.71 -13.27 -13.77
N VAL A 111 -29.55 -14.31 -13.88
CA VAL A 111 -29.15 -15.56 -14.55
C VAL A 111 -28.80 -15.30 -16.02
N GLY A 112 -29.59 -14.48 -16.72
CA GLY A 112 -29.31 -14.06 -18.09
C GLY A 112 -27.96 -13.32 -18.23
N VAL A 113 -27.68 -12.38 -17.33
CA VAL A 113 -26.40 -11.65 -17.27
C VAL A 113 -25.22 -12.60 -17.11
N LEU A 114 -25.30 -13.56 -16.18
CA LEU A 114 -24.26 -14.57 -15.97
C LEU A 114 -24.05 -15.45 -17.21
N GLY A 115 -25.12 -15.84 -17.89
CA GLY A 115 -25.06 -16.61 -19.14
C GLY A 115 -24.29 -15.86 -20.24
N VAL A 116 -24.57 -14.57 -20.43
CA VAL A 116 -23.87 -13.72 -21.41
C VAL A 116 -22.38 -13.59 -21.06
N ILE A 117 -22.04 -13.36 -19.78
CA ILE A 117 -20.64 -13.25 -19.35
C ILE A 117 -19.90 -14.58 -19.59
N SER A 118 -20.52 -15.72 -19.25
CA SER A 118 -19.90 -17.04 -19.45
C SER A 118 -19.58 -17.30 -20.92
N LEU A 119 -20.52 -16.98 -21.83
CA LEU A 119 -20.31 -17.14 -23.27
C LEU A 119 -19.17 -16.25 -23.79
N ALA A 120 -19.14 -14.99 -23.37
CA ALA A 120 -18.11 -14.04 -23.77
C ALA A 120 -16.72 -14.44 -23.24
N LEU A 121 -16.62 -14.92 -22.00
CA LEU A 121 -15.37 -15.42 -21.43
C LEU A 121 -14.86 -16.67 -22.15
N ALA A 122 -15.75 -17.60 -22.52
CA ALA A 122 -15.40 -18.76 -23.33
C ALA A 122 -14.82 -18.33 -24.69
N LEU A 123 -15.47 -17.38 -25.37
CA LEU A 123 -15.01 -16.85 -26.65
C LEU A 123 -13.63 -16.19 -26.55
N VAL A 124 -13.41 -15.32 -25.55
CA VAL A 124 -12.11 -14.64 -25.37
C VAL A 124 -11.02 -15.64 -25.02
N THR A 125 -11.33 -16.65 -24.22
CA THR A 125 -10.37 -17.71 -23.88
C THR A 125 -9.94 -18.50 -25.12
N LEU A 126 -10.86 -18.81 -26.03
CA LEU A 126 -10.53 -19.47 -27.30
C LEU A 126 -9.64 -18.60 -28.19
N ILE A 127 -9.96 -17.30 -28.32
CA ILE A 127 -9.14 -16.35 -29.10
C ILE A 127 -7.74 -16.23 -28.50
N ALA A 128 -7.65 -16.11 -27.17
CA ALA A 128 -6.40 -15.98 -26.45
C ALA A 128 -5.48 -17.21 -26.61
N GLN A 129 -6.05 -18.41 -26.55
CA GLN A 129 -5.31 -19.65 -26.77
C GLN A 129 -4.70 -19.71 -28.17
N ARG A 130 -5.40 -19.16 -29.18
CA ARG A 130 -4.89 -19.12 -30.56
C ARG A 130 -3.70 -18.19 -30.74
N GLU A 131 -3.66 -17.07 -30.02
CA GLU A 131 -2.63 -16.02 -30.21
C GLU A 131 -1.43 -16.14 -29.26
N ASN A 132 -1.41 -17.10 -28.32
CA ASN A 132 -0.34 -17.31 -27.33
C ASN A 132 0.04 -16.06 -26.49
N SER A 133 -0.85 -15.08 -26.35
CA SER A 133 -0.58 -13.83 -25.61
C SER A 133 -1.12 -13.86 -24.18
N SER A 134 -0.42 -14.57 -23.29
CA SER A 134 -0.86 -14.71 -21.88
C SER A 134 -0.92 -13.39 -21.10
N THR A 135 -0.11 -12.39 -21.48
CA THR A 135 -0.08 -11.07 -20.85
C THR A 135 -1.30 -10.23 -21.23
N ASP A 136 -1.73 -10.29 -22.50
CA ASP A 136 -2.93 -9.58 -22.97
C ASP A 136 -4.21 -10.12 -22.33
N VAL A 137 -4.26 -11.41 -22.04
CA VAL A 137 -5.37 -12.04 -21.31
C VAL A 137 -5.50 -11.48 -19.90
N LYS A 138 -4.38 -11.39 -19.17
CA LYS A 138 -4.37 -10.81 -17.82
C LYS A 138 -4.81 -9.34 -17.86
N LEU A 139 -4.33 -8.59 -18.84
CA LEU A 139 -4.74 -7.22 -19.09
C LEU A 139 -6.26 -7.12 -19.36
N TYR A 140 -6.78 -8.00 -20.21
CA TYR A 140 -8.20 -8.07 -20.53
C TYR A 140 -9.06 -8.33 -19.29
N TYR A 141 -8.73 -9.34 -18.49
CA TYR A 141 -9.48 -9.65 -17.28
C TYR A 141 -9.54 -8.47 -16.31
N HIS A 142 -8.42 -7.77 -16.14
CA HIS A 142 -8.33 -6.63 -15.26
C HIS A 142 -9.07 -5.38 -15.79
N GLU A 143 -9.04 -5.13 -17.10
CA GLU A 143 -9.70 -3.95 -17.70
C GLU A 143 -11.20 -4.14 -17.92
N SER A 144 -11.63 -5.39 -18.13
CA SER A 144 -13.05 -5.75 -18.29
C SER A 144 -13.79 -5.92 -16.96
N LEU A 145 -13.07 -5.96 -15.82
CA LEU A 145 -13.61 -6.21 -14.48
C LEU A 145 -14.38 -7.54 -14.39
N ALA A 146 -14.00 -8.54 -15.20
CA ALA A 146 -14.79 -9.75 -15.39
C ALA A 146 -15.04 -10.49 -14.08
N PHE A 147 -13.99 -10.68 -13.26
CA PHE A 147 -14.09 -11.40 -12.00
C PHE A 147 -14.98 -10.67 -11.00
N GLU A 148 -14.84 -9.34 -10.90
CA GLU A 148 -15.60 -8.51 -9.98
C GLU A 148 -17.09 -8.43 -10.37
N VAL A 149 -17.37 -8.30 -11.67
CA VAL A 149 -18.75 -8.29 -12.19
C VAL A 149 -19.41 -9.65 -11.95
N VAL A 150 -18.74 -10.76 -12.26
CA VAL A 150 -19.27 -12.11 -11.99
C VAL A 150 -19.51 -12.32 -10.50
N ALA A 151 -18.54 -11.97 -9.64
CA ALA A 151 -18.68 -12.09 -8.20
C ALA A 151 -19.87 -11.28 -7.66
N SER A 152 -20.08 -10.06 -8.16
CA SER A 152 -21.21 -9.22 -7.80
C SER A 152 -22.56 -9.79 -8.28
N CYS A 153 -22.62 -10.36 -9.49
CA CYS A 153 -23.82 -11.00 -10.02
C CYS A 153 -24.18 -12.26 -9.21
N VAL A 154 -23.19 -13.11 -8.91
CA VAL A 154 -23.38 -14.30 -8.07
C VAL A 154 -23.77 -13.92 -6.64
N ALA A 155 -23.17 -12.88 -6.07
CA ALA A 155 -23.53 -12.38 -4.74
C ALA A 155 -24.98 -11.89 -4.69
N LEU A 156 -25.39 -11.06 -5.66
CA LEU A 156 -26.77 -10.59 -5.73
C LEU A 156 -27.76 -11.75 -5.95
N LEU A 157 -27.45 -12.70 -6.83
CA LEU A 157 -28.28 -13.88 -7.04
C LEU A 157 -28.44 -14.70 -5.76
N ALA A 158 -27.35 -14.97 -5.05
CA ALA A 158 -27.38 -15.71 -3.79
C ALA A 158 -28.22 -14.99 -2.73
N VAL A 159 -28.04 -13.67 -2.62
CA VAL A 159 -28.81 -12.81 -1.73
C VAL A 159 -30.30 -12.88 -2.05
N MET A 160 -30.67 -12.70 -3.33
CA MET A 160 -32.07 -12.72 -3.75
C MET A 160 -32.72 -14.09 -3.51
N CYS A 161 -32.00 -15.19 -3.79
CA CYS A 161 -32.48 -16.53 -3.49
C CYS A 161 -32.71 -16.74 -1.98
N ALA A 162 -31.76 -16.33 -1.14
CA ALA A 162 -31.91 -16.43 0.32
C ALA A 162 -33.09 -15.58 0.82
N GLN A 163 -33.29 -14.42 0.21
CA GLN A 163 -34.33 -13.48 0.59
C GLN A 163 -35.73 -13.88 0.16
N LEU A 164 -35.91 -14.82 -0.76
CA LEU A 164 -37.23 -15.42 -0.99
C LEU A 164 -37.84 -15.98 0.30
N LEU A 165 -37.00 -16.41 1.25
CA LEU A 165 -37.39 -16.91 2.56
C LEU A 165 -37.53 -15.81 3.64
N TRP A 166 -36.99 -14.60 3.39
CA TRP A 166 -36.98 -13.48 4.33
C TRP A 166 -36.59 -13.85 5.78
N PRO A 167 -35.46 -14.55 6.02
CA PRO A 167 -35.19 -15.22 7.30
C PRO A 167 -35.08 -14.26 8.50
N LEU A 168 -34.51 -13.07 8.33
CA LEU A 168 -34.36 -12.11 9.42
C LEU A 168 -35.71 -11.47 9.78
N GLN A 169 -36.48 -11.04 8.78
CA GLN A 169 -37.81 -10.47 8.99
C GLN A 169 -38.76 -11.54 9.55
N PHE A 170 -38.71 -12.78 9.03
CA PHE A 170 -39.46 -13.90 9.59
C PHE A 170 -39.15 -14.11 11.07
N SER A 171 -37.87 -14.05 11.44
CA SER A 171 -37.46 -14.14 12.85
C SER A 171 -38.02 -12.99 13.67
N LEU A 172 -37.93 -11.74 13.19
CA LEU A 172 -38.48 -10.56 13.86
C LEU A 172 -39.99 -10.70 14.14
N HIS A 173 -40.74 -11.14 13.13
CA HIS A 173 -42.17 -11.42 13.25
C HIS A 173 -42.46 -12.58 14.22
N ARG A 174 -41.65 -13.65 14.18
CA ARG A 174 -41.82 -14.82 15.06
C ARG A 174 -41.70 -14.46 16.54
N PHE A 175 -40.91 -13.45 16.87
CA PHE A 175 -40.74 -12.90 18.22
C PHE A 175 -41.73 -11.78 18.58
N GLY A 176 -42.69 -11.45 17.70
CA GLY A 176 -43.72 -10.45 17.97
C GLY A 176 -43.24 -8.99 17.84
N PHE A 177 -42.06 -8.78 17.25
CA PHE A 177 -41.48 -7.44 17.07
C PHE A 177 -41.62 -6.90 15.63
N GLY A 178 -42.16 -7.69 14.70
CA GLY A 178 -42.31 -7.32 13.29
C GLY A 178 -43.58 -6.51 13.01
N THR A 179 -43.60 -5.82 11.87
CA THR A 179 -44.73 -5.00 11.43
C THR A 179 -45.47 -5.62 10.25
N ASN A 180 -46.79 -5.43 10.14
CA ASN A 180 -47.55 -5.90 8.96
C ASN A 180 -47.27 -5.11 7.67
N PHE A 181 -46.40 -4.09 7.73
CA PHE A 181 -46.11 -3.21 6.62
C PHE A 181 -45.02 -3.79 5.72
N GLN A 182 -45.23 -3.73 4.41
CA GLN A 182 -44.27 -4.21 3.41
C GLN A 182 -43.23 -3.14 3.01
N ALA A 183 -43.25 -1.96 3.63
CA ALA A 183 -42.38 -0.82 3.29
C ALA A 183 -40.88 -1.20 3.33
N PHE A 184 -40.44 -1.92 4.35
CA PHE A 184 -39.04 -2.34 4.50
C PHE A 184 -38.60 -3.33 3.40
N LYS A 185 -39.52 -4.20 2.97
CA LYS A 185 -39.27 -5.11 1.84
C LYS A 185 -39.18 -4.36 0.52
N LEU A 186 -39.98 -3.29 0.33
CA LEU A 186 -39.86 -2.40 -0.83
C LEU A 186 -38.52 -1.65 -0.86
N VAL A 187 -38.02 -1.21 0.30
CA VAL A 187 -36.69 -0.58 0.39
C VAL A 187 -35.59 -1.56 -0.04
N LEU A 188 -35.66 -2.82 0.43
CA LEU A 188 -34.70 -3.85 0.03
C LEU A 188 -34.82 -4.19 -1.46
N LEU A 189 -36.04 -4.31 -1.99
CA LEU A 189 -36.28 -4.50 -3.43
C LEU A 189 -35.69 -3.36 -4.28
N GLY A 190 -35.82 -2.11 -3.80
CA GLY A 190 -35.17 -0.94 -4.40
C GLY A 190 -33.65 -1.06 -4.40
N ALA A 191 -33.07 -1.52 -3.29
CA ALA A 191 -31.63 -1.78 -3.20
C ALA A 191 -31.16 -2.87 -4.17
N HIS A 192 -31.90 -3.97 -4.35
CA HIS A 192 -31.55 -5.00 -5.35
C HIS A 192 -31.67 -4.48 -6.76
N SER A 193 -32.69 -3.67 -7.04
CA SER A 193 -32.89 -3.07 -8.37
C SER A 193 -31.72 -2.15 -8.70
N ALA A 194 -31.30 -1.31 -7.76
CA ALA A 194 -30.12 -0.47 -7.91
C ALA A 194 -28.84 -1.31 -8.11
N TRP A 195 -28.67 -2.40 -7.35
CA TRP A 195 -27.52 -3.30 -7.50
C TRP A 195 -27.54 -4.01 -8.87
N LEU A 196 -28.69 -4.49 -9.35
CA LEU A 196 -28.85 -5.05 -10.69
C LEU A 196 -28.46 -4.02 -11.76
N LEU A 197 -28.90 -2.76 -11.64
CA LEU A 197 -28.52 -1.70 -12.58
C LEU A 197 -27.00 -1.48 -12.61
N VAL A 198 -26.32 -1.53 -11.46
CA VAL A 198 -24.85 -1.48 -11.39
C VAL A 198 -24.22 -2.69 -12.06
N ASN A 199 -24.77 -3.90 -11.86
CA ASN A 199 -24.32 -5.11 -12.55
C ASN A 199 -24.52 -5.03 -14.06
N LEU A 200 -25.64 -4.47 -14.55
CA LEU A 200 -25.89 -4.25 -15.97
C LEU A 200 -24.94 -3.21 -16.58
N ALA A 201 -24.63 -2.14 -15.86
CA ALA A 201 -23.61 -1.18 -16.27
C ALA A 201 -22.21 -1.83 -16.33
N GLY A 202 -21.89 -2.70 -15.37
CA GLY A 202 -20.70 -3.55 -15.37
C GLY A 202 -20.66 -4.49 -16.58
N LEU A 203 -21.77 -5.17 -16.89
CA LEU A 203 -21.91 -6.04 -18.07
C LEU A 203 -21.70 -5.26 -19.36
N ALA A 204 -22.33 -4.10 -19.51
CA ALA A 204 -22.18 -3.25 -20.70
C ALA A 204 -20.72 -2.82 -20.89
N HIS A 205 -20.03 -2.43 -19.81
CA HIS A 205 -18.60 -2.12 -19.85
C HIS A 205 -17.75 -3.36 -20.20
N PHE A 206 -18.07 -4.51 -19.63
CA PHE A 206 -17.40 -5.79 -19.92
C PHE A 206 -17.52 -6.14 -21.41
N ILE A 207 -18.74 -6.16 -21.98
CA ILE A 207 -19.00 -6.45 -23.39
C ILE A 207 -18.28 -5.45 -24.31
N ALA A 208 -18.37 -4.16 -24.01
CA ALA A 208 -17.67 -3.13 -24.79
C ALA A 208 -16.15 -3.35 -24.76
N THR A 209 -15.60 -3.77 -23.62
CA THR A 209 -14.17 -4.09 -23.48
C THR A 209 -13.82 -5.36 -24.27
N THR A 210 -14.68 -6.38 -24.27
CA THR A 210 -14.52 -7.60 -25.08
C THR A 210 -14.47 -7.29 -26.57
N PHE A 211 -15.39 -6.49 -27.10
CA PHE A 211 -15.35 -6.11 -28.52
C PHE A 211 -14.11 -5.30 -28.89
N ASN A 212 -13.71 -4.36 -28.03
CA ASN A 212 -12.47 -3.61 -28.21
C ASN A 212 -11.24 -4.53 -28.15
N PHE A 213 -11.26 -5.57 -27.33
CA PHE A 213 -10.14 -6.51 -27.23
C PHE A 213 -9.95 -7.34 -28.50
N VAL A 214 -11.03 -7.66 -29.22
CA VAL A 214 -10.94 -8.36 -30.51
C VAL A 214 -10.26 -7.49 -31.58
N GLN A 215 -10.35 -6.16 -31.49
CA GLN A 215 -9.72 -5.23 -32.44
C GLN A 215 -8.28 -4.90 -32.05
N GLN A 216 -7.32 -5.16 -32.95
CA GLN A 216 -5.88 -4.95 -32.67
C GLN A 216 -5.54 -3.50 -32.29
N SER A 217 -6.10 -2.50 -32.97
CA SER A 217 -5.84 -1.07 -32.67
C SER A 217 -6.41 -0.63 -31.32
N ALA A 218 -7.47 -1.28 -30.85
CA ALA A 218 -8.04 -1.02 -29.53
C ALA A 218 -7.28 -1.76 -28.42
N ARG A 219 -6.66 -2.93 -28.71
CA ARG A 219 -5.73 -3.58 -27.77
C ARG A 219 -4.54 -2.69 -27.41
N GLU A 220 -3.96 -1.99 -28.38
CA GLU A 220 -2.88 -1.04 -28.13
C GLU A 220 -3.31 0.08 -27.18
N LYS A 221 -4.51 0.64 -27.38
CA LYS A 221 -5.09 1.65 -26.48
C LYS A 221 -5.36 1.11 -25.07
N LEU A 222 -5.80 -0.16 -24.95
CA LEU A 222 -5.99 -0.83 -23.66
C LEU A 222 -4.66 -1.00 -22.93
N ARG A 223 -3.59 -1.43 -23.64
CA ARG A 223 -2.23 -1.54 -23.08
C ARG A 223 -1.70 -0.18 -22.63
N GLU A 224 -1.88 0.86 -23.44
CA GLU A 224 -1.46 2.22 -23.10
C GLU A 224 -2.16 2.69 -21.82
N ARG A 225 -3.49 2.56 -21.77
CA ARG A 225 -4.30 2.92 -20.61
C ARG A 225 -3.88 2.16 -19.35
N TYR A 226 -3.71 0.85 -19.44
CA TYR A 226 -3.29 0.05 -18.30
C TYR A 226 -1.88 0.40 -17.83
N THR A 227 -0.95 0.62 -18.76
CA THR A 227 0.42 1.03 -18.44
C THR A 227 0.41 2.36 -17.69
N VAL A 228 -0.32 3.35 -18.19
CA VAL A 228 -0.43 4.70 -17.59
C VAL A 228 -1.08 4.67 -16.21
N ASN A 229 -2.13 3.86 -16.01
CA ASN A 229 -2.92 3.90 -14.77
C ASN A 229 -2.44 2.90 -13.69
N PHE A 230 -1.76 1.81 -14.07
CA PHE A 230 -1.32 0.76 -13.12
C PHE A 230 0.19 0.59 -13.07
N VAL A 231 0.81 0.26 -14.20
CA VAL A 231 2.22 -0.14 -14.23
C VAL A 231 3.13 1.05 -13.91
N GLN A 232 2.99 2.13 -14.67
CA GLN A 232 3.83 3.33 -14.56
C GLN A 232 3.76 3.96 -13.16
N PRO A 233 2.58 4.17 -12.52
CA PRO A 233 2.54 4.73 -11.18
C PRO A 233 3.19 3.80 -10.13
N LEU A 234 3.08 2.48 -10.27
CA LEU A 234 3.72 1.54 -9.35
C LEU A 234 5.24 1.58 -9.50
N GLU A 235 5.75 1.51 -10.73
CA GLU A 235 7.17 1.55 -11.02
C GLU A 235 7.81 2.90 -10.63
N MET A 236 7.15 4.01 -10.96
CA MET A 236 7.58 5.35 -10.54
C MET A 236 7.63 5.47 -9.02
N LYS A 237 6.63 4.96 -8.30
CA LYS A 237 6.63 4.96 -6.83
C LYS A 237 7.76 4.13 -6.25
N ALA A 238 8.08 2.98 -6.84
CA ALA A 238 9.20 2.14 -6.40
C ALA A 238 10.55 2.84 -6.61
N ARG A 239 10.79 3.33 -7.84
CA ARG A 239 12.04 4.02 -8.20
C ARG A 239 12.26 5.30 -7.41
N LEU A 240 11.26 6.19 -7.33
CA LEU A 240 11.37 7.45 -6.57
C LEU A 240 11.63 7.20 -5.09
N ARG A 241 11.02 6.16 -4.51
CA ARG A 241 11.22 5.82 -3.11
C ARG A 241 12.64 5.32 -2.83
N GLN A 242 13.19 4.46 -3.69
CA GLN A 242 14.58 4.02 -3.61
C GLN A 242 15.55 5.20 -3.78
N GLN A 243 15.31 6.07 -4.78
CA GLN A 243 16.14 7.25 -5.03
C GLN A 243 16.12 8.23 -3.85
N LEU A 244 14.95 8.58 -3.32
CA LEU A 244 14.83 9.49 -2.17
C LEU A 244 15.50 8.93 -0.92
N TYR A 245 15.42 7.62 -0.71
CA TYR A 245 16.06 6.96 0.41
C TYR A 245 17.59 6.98 0.28
N ALA A 246 18.12 6.70 -0.90
CA ALA A 246 19.56 6.79 -1.17
C ALA A 246 20.09 8.23 -1.03
N LEU A 247 19.33 9.23 -1.49
CA LEU A 247 19.70 10.64 -1.40
C LEU A 247 19.54 11.25 0.00
N ALA A 248 18.87 10.56 0.92
CA ALA A 248 18.64 11.07 2.28
C ALA A 248 19.94 11.40 3.02
N THR A 249 21.02 10.67 2.75
CA THR A 249 22.38 10.91 3.28
C THR A 249 22.81 12.37 3.13
N GLN A 250 22.79 12.88 1.90
CA GLN A 250 23.31 14.21 1.56
C GLN A 250 22.39 15.32 2.08
N GLU A 251 21.08 15.10 2.05
CA GLU A 251 20.07 16.11 2.39
C GLU A 251 19.86 16.30 3.90
N LEU A 252 20.06 15.24 4.70
CA LEU A 252 19.84 15.31 6.14
C LEU A 252 20.96 16.05 6.88
N LEU A 253 22.20 15.88 6.42
CA LEU A 253 23.41 16.40 7.06
C LEU A 253 24.06 17.58 6.31
N GLY A 254 23.68 17.83 5.05
CA GLY A 254 24.28 18.88 4.21
C GLY A 254 25.38 18.32 3.30
N SER A 255 25.67 19.04 2.21
CA SER A 255 26.66 18.66 1.19
C SER A 255 28.11 18.86 1.61
N ASP A 256 28.39 19.69 2.62
CA ASP A 256 29.74 20.07 3.05
C ASP A 256 30.38 19.04 3.99
N GLN A 257 30.32 17.76 3.61
CA GLN A 257 31.02 16.70 4.33
C GLN A 257 32.52 16.76 4.00
N ALA A 258 33.26 17.56 4.75
CA ALA A 258 34.68 17.27 4.93
C ALA A 258 34.84 15.83 5.46
N ASN A 259 35.85 15.08 5.00
CA ASN A 259 36.05 13.65 5.29
C ASN A 259 36.00 13.26 6.78
N ASP A 260 36.20 14.23 7.68
CA ASP A 260 36.21 14.03 9.14
C ASP A 260 34.85 14.27 9.83
N GLN A 261 33.83 14.72 9.10
CA GLN A 261 32.52 15.01 9.70
C GLN A 261 31.69 13.74 9.95
N PRO A 262 30.87 13.73 11.02
CA PRO A 262 29.92 12.64 11.24
C PRO A 262 28.94 12.52 10.06
N SER A 263 28.83 11.33 9.48
CA SER A 263 27.97 11.06 8.33
C SER A 263 26.97 9.94 8.62
N ALA A 264 25.93 9.85 7.80
CA ALA A 264 24.92 8.80 7.90
C ALA A 264 24.56 8.31 6.50
N THR A 265 24.59 7.00 6.28
CA THR A 265 24.32 6.37 4.98
C THR A 265 23.11 5.45 5.06
N PHE A 266 22.32 5.41 3.99
CA PHE A 266 21.07 4.65 3.90
C PHE A 266 21.14 3.61 2.79
N GLY A 267 20.71 2.38 3.07
CA GLY A 267 20.58 1.30 2.09
C GLY A 267 21.91 0.80 1.53
N PHE A 268 22.98 0.77 2.34
CA PHE A 268 24.24 0.15 1.95
C PHE A 268 24.91 -0.47 3.19
N ASP A 269 25.46 -1.67 3.02
CA ASP A 269 26.32 -2.32 4.02
C ASP A 269 27.75 -2.39 3.48
N PHE A 270 28.69 -1.74 4.18
CA PHE A 270 30.09 -1.67 3.75
C PHE A 270 30.98 -2.72 4.43
N GLY A 271 30.40 -3.73 5.10
CA GLY A 271 31.12 -4.95 5.52
C GLY A 271 32.23 -4.78 6.56
N GLY A 272 32.38 -3.61 7.17
CA GLY A 272 33.39 -3.33 8.21
C GLY A 272 33.01 -3.78 9.64
N PRO A 273 33.94 -3.63 10.60
CA PRO A 273 33.63 -3.79 12.01
C PRO A 273 32.71 -2.63 12.47
N HIS A 274 31.50 -2.97 12.88
CA HIS A 274 30.50 -2.00 13.32
C HIS A 274 29.87 -2.41 14.65
N ILE A 275 29.45 -1.42 15.44
CA ILE A 275 28.66 -1.64 16.64
C ILE A 275 27.18 -1.56 16.23
N SER A 276 26.41 -2.62 16.50
CA SER A 276 24.97 -2.63 16.27
C SER A 276 24.27 -1.75 17.32
N GLU A 277 23.67 -0.66 16.88
CA GLU A 277 22.86 0.23 17.74
C GLU A 277 21.41 -0.26 17.85
N ILE A 278 20.85 -0.78 16.74
CA ILE A 278 19.50 -1.35 16.75
C ILE A 278 19.53 -2.72 16.06
N ASN A 279 19.19 -3.74 16.84
CA ASN A 279 18.90 -5.09 16.37
C ASN A 279 17.41 -5.37 16.57
N THR A 280 16.76 -5.98 15.58
CA THR A 280 15.35 -6.37 15.65
C THR A 280 15.23 -7.80 15.14
N LYS A 281 14.54 -8.65 15.89
CA LYS A 281 14.20 -10.01 15.46
C LYS A 281 12.83 -9.99 14.79
N PHE A 282 12.78 -10.28 13.50
CA PHE A 282 11.54 -10.41 12.75
C PHE A 282 11.13 -11.89 12.73
N GLU A 283 9.95 -12.20 13.25
CA GLU A 283 9.39 -13.57 13.27
C GLU A 283 8.80 -14.00 11.93
N ARG A 284 8.47 -13.03 11.07
CA ARG A 284 7.95 -13.21 9.71
C ARG A 284 8.76 -12.36 8.75
N ARG A 285 8.62 -12.61 7.45
CA ARG A 285 9.23 -11.76 6.41
C ARG A 285 8.61 -10.37 6.46
N MET A 286 9.43 -9.37 6.78
CA MET A 286 9.03 -7.97 6.94
C MET A 286 9.85 -7.12 5.99
N ALA A 287 9.25 -6.18 5.28
CA ALA A 287 9.97 -5.22 4.45
C ALA A 287 9.88 -3.81 5.04
N LEU A 288 10.95 -3.03 4.93
CA LEU A 288 10.89 -1.60 5.24
C LEU A 288 9.97 -0.93 4.22
N TYR A 289 8.81 -0.45 4.68
CA TYR A 289 7.80 0.12 3.81
C TYR A 289 7.90 1.65 3.74
N ASP A 290 8.12 2.30 4.89
CA ASP A 290 8.15 3.76 5.00
C ASP A 290 9.20 4.24 6.01
N VAL A 291 9.70 5.45 5.81
CA VAL A 291 10.64 6.11 6.72
C VAL A 291 10.18 7.55 6.98
N ARG A 292 10.11 7.94 8.25
CA ARG A 292 9.73 9.28 8.71
C ARG A 292 10.95 10.18 8.77
N MET A 293 11.30 10.80 7.64
CA MET A 293 12.57 11.50 7.47
C MET A 293 12.76 12.72 8.37
N ILE A 294 11.69 13.39 8.82
CA ILE A 294 11.81 14.50 9.79
C ILE A 294 12.35 14.00 11.14
N TRP A 295 11.92 12.81 11.56
CA TRP A 295 12.37 12.22 12.82
C TRP A 295 13.80 11.71 12.72
N VAL A 296 14.15 11.08 11.61
CA VAL A 296 15.52 10.69 11.31
C VAL A 296 16.44 11.91 11.30
N ARG A 297 16.03 13.00 10.64
CA ARG A 297 16.76 14.28 10.64
C ARG A 297 17.04 14.80 12.03
N TRP A 298 16.02 14.76 12.89
CA TRP A 298 16.15 15.22 14.27
C TRP A 298 17.17 14.40 15.05
N VAL A 299 17.12 13.06 14.94
CA VAL A 299 18.08 12.17 15.60
C VAL A 299 19.49 12.41 15.09
N LEU A 300 19.68 12.45 13.77
CA LEU A 300 20.99 12.65 13.16
C LEU A 300 21.61 13.99 13.57
N ARG A 301 20.84 15.09 13.53
CA ARG A 301 21.34 16.41 13.97
C ARG A 301 21.80 16.40 15.42
N ARG A 302 21.01 15.79 16.32
CA ARG A 302 21.39 15.68 17.73
C ARG A 302 22.65 14.83 17.91
N TRP A 303 22.73 13.70 17.20
CA TRP A 303 23.88 12.82 17.23
C TRP A 303 25.15 13.51 16.72
N VAL A 304 25.10 14.22 15.59
CA VAL A 304 26.23 14.99 15.03
C VAL A 304 26.75 16.00 16.05
N VAL A 305 25.87 16.79 16.67
CA VAL A 305 26.26 17.76 17.71
C VAL A 305 26.98 17.08 18.88
N ARG A 306 26.52 15.89 19.31
CA ARG A 306 27.18 15.13 20.38
C ARG A 306 28.54 14.60 19.95
N CYS A 307 28.66 14.09 18.73
CA CYS A 307 29.93 13.64 18.17
C CYS A 307 30.95 14.79 18.07
N SER A 308 30.53 15.97 17.59
CA SER A 308 31.40 17.15 17.53
C SER A 308 31.87 17.60 18.91
N ARG A 309 30.98 17.62 19.91
CA ARG A 309 31.36 17.94 21.30
C ARG A 309 32.37 16.94 21.86
N ALA A 310 32.15 15.65 21.63
CA ALA A 310 33.07 14.61 22.08
C ALA A 310 34.44 14.69 21.39
N ALA A 311 34.47 15.06 20.10
CA ALA A 311 35.72 15.26 19.35
C ALA A 311 36.54 16.45 19.89
N VAL A 312 35.89 17.52 20.33
CA VAL A 312 36.56 18.66 20.99
C VAL A 312 37.07 18.28 22.37
N SER A 313 36.28 17.49 23.12
CA SER A 313 36.61 17.08 24.48
C SER A 313 37.67 16.00 24.57
N GLN A 314 37.91 15.21 23.52
CA GLN A 314 39.12 14.41 23.43
C GLN A 314 40.26 15.38 23.11
N PRO A 315 41.10 15.76 24.10
CA PRO A 315 42.32 16.44 23.75
C PRO A 315 43.03 15.43 22.88
N SER A 316 43.19 15.74 21.60
CA SER A 316 44.08 14.99 20.72
C SER A 316 45.27 14.60 21.60
N LEU A 317 45.59 13.31 21.69
CA LEU A 317 46.92 12.89 22.09
C LEU A 317 47.84 13.55 21.06
N ARG A 318 48.06 14.86 21.25
CA ARG A 318 49.10 15.68 20.66
C ARG A 318 50.28 14.90 21.14
N THR A 319 50.77 14.03 20.27
CA THR A 319 52.14 13.58 20.27
C THR A 319 52.92 14.86 20.48
N SER A 320 53.34 15.09 21.73
CA SER A 320 54.08 16.29 22.05
C SER A 320 55.28 16.29 21.09
N PRO A 321 55.61 17.42 20.45
CA PRO A 321 56.76 17.48 19.55
C PRO A 321 58.05 16.95 20.21
N THR A 322 58.10 16.94 21.54
CA THR A 322 59.18 16.41 22.37
C THR A 322 59.40 14.89 22.29
N THR A 323 58.39 14.07 21.97
CA THR A 323 58.63 12.61 21.78
C THR A 323 59.04 12.24 20.36
N TRP A 324 58.69 13.06 19.36
CA TRP A 324 59.19 12.88 17.99
C TRP A 324 60.70 13.15 17.90
N GLY A 325 61.19 14.17 18.60
CA GLY A 325 62.64 14.44 18.72
C GLY A 325 63.42 13.29 19.39
N ARG A 326 62.86 12.66 20.44
CA ARG A 326 63.49 11.49 21.10
C ARG A 326 63.49 10.24 20.24
N TRP A 327 62.44 9.98 19.45
CA TRP A 327 62.41 8.83 18.53
C TRP A 327 63.34 9.01 17.32
N ILE A 328 63.52 10.24 16.83
CA ILE A 328 64.50 10.51 15.76
C ILE A 328 65.94 10.37 16.29
N LEU A 329 66.24 10.87 17.49
CA LEU A 329 67.57 10.73 18.11
C LEU A 329 67.91 9.28 18.49
N ALA A 330 66.95 8.50 19.01
CA ALA A 330 67.14 7.07 19.31
C ALA A 330 67.29 6.21 18.04
N ARG A 331 66.72 6.64 16.91
CA ARG A 331 66.85 5.96 15.61
C ARG A 331 68.18 6.27 14.91
N TRP A 332 68.81 7.40 15.24
CA TRP A 332 70.14 7.74 14.72
C TRP A 332 71.29 6.99 15.43
N SER A 333 71.15 6.66 16.73
CA SER A 333 72.19 5.90 17.44
C SER A 333 72.26 4.42 17.03
N THR A 334 71.15 3.85 16.55
CA THR A 334 71.08 2.43 16.15
C THR A 334 71.61 2.15 14.73
N TYR A 335 71.75 3.16 13.88
CA TYR A 335 72.32 3.02 12.53
C TYR A 335 73.86 3.00 12.50
N ARG A 336 74.54 3.32 13.61
CA ARG A 336 76.01 3.38 13.69
C ARG A 336 76.69 2.02 13.94
N ASN A 337 75.93 1.00 14.36
CA ASN A 337 76.44 -0.35 14.66
C ASN A 337 75.90 -1.41 13.67
N GLY A 338 76.37 -1.36 12.43
CA GLY A 338 76.70 -2.52 11.56
C GLY A 338 75.77 -3.73 11.35
N GLY A 339 74.54 -3.76 11.83
CA GLY A 339 73.66 -4.94 11.73
C GLY A 339 72.41 -4.67 10.91
N ALA A 340 72.35 -5.16 9.67
CA ALA A 340 71.16 -5.12 8.81
C ALA A 340 70.03 -6.01 9.37
N LYS A 341 69.29 -5.53 10.37
CA LYS A 341 68.03 -6.14 10.82
C LYS A 341 66.88 -5.59 9.96
N ALA A 342 66.07 -6.49 9.42
CA ALA A 342 64.91 -6.19 8.60
C ALA A 342 64.07 -5.06 9.22
N LEU A 343 63.89 -3.97 8.47
CA LEU A 343 63.07 -2.85 8.87
C LEU A 343 61.67 -3.34 9.25
N PRO A 344 61.11 -2.94 10.42
CA PRO A 344 59.71 -3.21 10.70
C PRO A 344 58.89 -2.60 9.57
N LYS A 345 58.06 -3.43 8.91
CA LYS A 345 57.14 -2.99 7.85
C LYS A 345 56.50 -1.68 8.32
N PRO A 346 56.55 -0.60 7.52
CA PRO A 346 55.93 0.65 7.90
C PRO A 346 54.50 0.33 8.31
N ARG A 347 54.13 0.64 9.57
CA ARG A 347 52.72 0.63 9.95
C ARG A 347 52.06 1.58 8.98
N VAL A 348 51.37 1.01 7.99
CA VAL A 348 50.47 1.73 7.10
C VAL A 348 49.58 2.51 8.05
N ARG A 349 49.82 3.82 8.17
CA ARG A 349 48.88 4.69 8.87
C ARG A 349 47.55 4.42 8.17
N PRO A 350 46.47 4.04 8.87
CA PRO A 350 45.18 3.86 8.21
C PRO A 350 44.87 5.16 7.49
N THR A 351 45.12 5.18 6.18
CA THR A 351 44.97 6.33 5.31
C THR A 351 43.49 6.50 5.12
N GLY A 352 42.93 7.47 5.84
CA GLY A 352 41.49 7.72 5.88
C GLY A 352 40.99 7.58 7.31
N TYR A 353 41.26 8.59 8.14
CA TYR A 353 40.36 8.84 9.27
C TYR A 353 39.00 9.13 8.64
N GLN A 354 38.12 8.13 8.65
CA GLN A 354 36.73 8.34 8.28
C GLN A 354 36.05 8.83 9.56
N GLY A 355 35.39 9.99 9.49
CA GLY A 355 34.58 10.51 10.59
C GLY A 355 33.56 9.49 11.10
N PRO A 356 32.91 9.73 12.26
CA PRO A 356 31.88 8.83 12.76
C PRO A 356 30.79 8.55 11.71
N ILE A 357 30.41 7.29 11.50
CA ILE A 357 29.39 6.93 10.51
C ILE A 357 28.25 6.15 11.17
N LEU A 358 27.02 6.49 10.82
CA LEU A 358 25.83 5.68 11.06
C LEU A 358 25.33 5.03 9.76
N TRP A 359 25.15 3.72 9.75
CA TRP A 359 24.52 3.00 8.65
C TRP A 359 23.11 2.58 8.99
N PHE A 360 22.19 2.86 8.08
CA PHE A 360 20.85 2.29 8.04
C PHE A 360 20.80 1.27 6.92
N THR A 361 20.98 -0.01 7.23
CA THR A 361 21.17 -1.06 6.22
C THR A 361 19.92 -1.48 5.43
N PRO A 362 18.68 -1.41 5.95
CA PRO A 362 17.52 -1.89 5.19
C PRO A 362 17.33 -1.12 3.89
N HIS A 363 17.16 -1.84 2.79
CA HIS A 363 16.59 -1.28 1.57
C HIS A 363 15.07 -1.23 1.67
N ILE A 364 14.46 -0.23 1.03
CA ILE A 364 13.00 -0.15 0.98
C ILE A 364 12.46 -1.27 0.11
N ASP A 365 11.39 -1.91 0.59
CA ASP A 365 10.72 -3.09 0.02
C ASP A 365 11.53 -4.40 -0.02
N GLU A 366 12.77 -4.41 0.45
CA GLU A 366 13.52 -5.66 0.55
C GLU A 366 13.04 -6.49 1.76
N PRO A 367 12.72 -7.77 1.58
CA PRO A 367 12.27 -8.62 2.67
C PRO A 367 13.42 -8.92 3.63
N LEU A 368 13.16 -8.69 4.91
CA LEU A 368 14.03 -8.98 6.04
C LEU A 368 13.44 -10.13 6.85
N ASN A 369 14.28 -11.04 7.34
CA ASN A 369 13.88 -12.15 8.18
C ASN A 369 14.93 -12.43 9.27
N GLY A 370 14.50 -12.93 10.43
CA GLY A 370 15.39 -13.27 11.53
C GLY A 370 15.93 -12.06 12.29
N SER A 371 17.10 -12.20 12.90
CA SER A 371 17.75 -11.12 13.65
C SER A 371 18.50 -10.20 12.69
N VAL A 372 18.04 -8.96 12.54
CA VAL A 372 18.62 -7.98 11.62
C VAL A 372 19.10 -6.76 12.40
N SER A 373 20.41 -6.52 12.33
CA SER A 373 21.02 -5.27 12.77
C SER A 373 20.90 -4.23 11.67
N TRP A 374 19.95 -3.31 11.84
CA TRP A 374 19.60 -2.33 10.81
C TRP A 374 20.08 -0.91 11.07
N CYS A 375 20.52 -0.61 12.30
CA CYS A 375 21.24 0.63 12.61
C CYS A 375 22.60 0.25 13.19
N ARG A 376 23.67 0.63 12.51
CA ARG A 376 25.05 0.31 12.88
C ARG A 376 25.86 1.58 12.97
N ARG A 377 26.89 1.58 13.82
CA ARG A 377 27.77 2.74 14.04
C ARG A 377 29.24 2.33 13.94
N ARG A 378 30.08 3.24 13.42
CA ARG A 378 31.55 3.18 13.50
C ARG A 378 32.06 4.51 14.02
N GLY A 379 32.82 4.46 15.11
CA GLY A 379 33.30 5.67 15.79
C GLY A 379 32.18 6.49 16.44
N GLY A 380 32.55 7.67 16.95
CA GLY A 380 31.61 8.61 17.59
C GLY A 380 30.94 8.11 18.87
N VAL A 381 29.98 8.90 19.34
CA VAL A 381 29.22 8.63 20.57
C VAL A 381 28.04 7.69 20.26
N ALA A 382 27.73 6.77 21.19
CA ALA A 382 26.56 5.89 21.10
C ALA A 382 25.24 6.68 21.08
N LEU A 383 24.21 6.12 20.45
CA LEU A 383 22.87 6.71 20.45
C LEU A 383 22.26 6.59 21.85
N ASN A 384 21.59 7.65 22.31
CA ASN A 384 20.91 7.60 23.60
C ASN A 384 19.56 6.87 23.49
N ARG A 385 18.95 6.53 24.62
CA ARG A 385 17.67 5.79 24.66
C ARG A 385 16.54 6.49 23.89
N LEU A 386 16.49 7.82 23.94
CA LEU A 386 15.47 8.61 23.26
C LEU A 386 15.66 8.58 21.73
N GLU A 387 16.89 8.75 21.25
CA GLU A 387 17.25 8.67 19.83
C GLU A 387 16.96 7.28 19.27
N LEU A 388 17.32 6.22 20.01
CA LEU A 388 16.99 4.84 19.65
C LEU A 388 15.48 4.63 19.56
N TRP A 389 14.71 5.16 20.51
CA TRP A 389 13.25 5.06 20.51
C TRP A 389 12.63 5.81 19.31
N VAL A 390 13.09 7.03 19.02
CA VAL A 390 12.62 7.81 17.86
C VAL A 390 12.95 7.10 16.55
N LEU A 391 14.17 6.56 16.40
CA LEU A 391 14.55 5.79 15.20
C LEU A 391 13.66 4.56 15.02
N ARG A 392 13.40 3.77 16.08
CA ARG A 392 12.50 2.61 15.99
C ARG A 392 11.09 2.98 15.54
N ARG A 393 10.60 4.17 15.90
CA ARG A 393 9.28 4.67 15.46
C ARG A 393 9.32 5.33 14.08
N ALA A 394 10.49 5.77 13.63
CA ALA A 394 10.67 6.39 12.32
C ALA A 394 10.70 5.38 11.17
N PHE A 395 11.22 4.17 11.40
CA PHE A 395 11.27 3.09 10.42
C PHE A 395 10.03 2.21 10.54
N CYS A 396 9.18 2.20 9.52
CA CYS A 396 7.93 1.45 9.51
C CYS A 396 8.05 0.20 8.63
N PHE A 397 7.89 -0.98 9.24
CA PHE A 397 7.95 -2.26 8.56
C PHE A 397 6.54 -2.82 8.30
N ARG A 398 6.36 -3.54 7.19
CA ARG A 398 5.12 -4.27 6.86
C ARG A 398 5.42 -5.74 6.59
N GLY A 399 4.48 -6.62 6.86
CA GLY A 399 4.57 -8.02 6.43
C GLY A 399 4.56 -8.13 4.91
N VAL A 400 5.43 -9.00 4.38
CA VAL A 400 5.42 -9.40 2.96
C VAL A 400 4.71 -10.74 2.89
N ASN A 401 3.64 -10.83 2.11
CA ASN A 401 2.99 -12.11 1.84
C ASN A 401 3.88 -12.91 0.89
N ASP A 402 4.06 -14.21 1.13
CA ASP A 402 4.94 -15.08 0.33
C ASP A 402 4.46 -15.31 -1.12
N GLU A 403 3.33 -14.72 -1.51
CA GLU A 403 2.67 -14.93 -2.80
C GLU A 403 3.02 -13.87 -3.87
N SER A 404 3.87 -12.89 -3.55
CA SER A 404 4.40 -11.90 -4.50
C SER A 404 5.80 -12.23 -4.94
#